data_AF-A0A7C9J5Y7-F1
#
_entry.id   AF-A0A7C9J5Y7-F1
#
_cell.length_a   1.000
_cell.length_b   1.000
_cell.length_c   1.000
_cell.angle_alpha   90.00
_cell.angle_beta   90.00
_cell.angle_gamma   90.00
#
_symmetry.space_group_name_H-M   'P 1'
#
loop_
_entity.id
_entity.type
_entity.pdbx_description
1 polymer ?
#
loop_
_entity_poly.entity_id
_entity_poly.type
_entity_poly.pdbx_seq_one_letter_code
_entity_poly.pdbx_strand_id
1 'polypeptide(L)'
;MLESALYNATLTGEAADTLVGLALHDEDQAFVESWCIRLGRGLTPGSPLLGLAALCVGHLARRFGQVSDEAALLVVDLANRSKADPADVDARAQDGMDDVVFFTGRNL
;
A
#
# COMPACT_ATOMS: atom_id res chain seq x y z
N MET A 1 -3.90 -15.71 4.73
CA MET A 1 -4.23 -15.24 3.38
C MET A 1 -3.24 -14.17 2.90
N LEU A 2 -3.14 -12.99 3.55
CA LEU A 2 -2.14 -11.97 3.18
C LEU A 2 -0.70 -12.51 3.18
N GLU A 3 -0.28 -13.19 4.25
CA GLU A 3 1.03 -13.84 4.29
C GLU A 3 1.23 -14.88 3.18
N SER A 4 0.17 -15.62 2.85
CA SER A 4 0.20 -16.64 1.81
C SER A 4 0.39 -16.03 0.41
N ALA A 5 -0.11 -14.81 0.19
CA ALA A 5 0.05 -14.09 -1.07
C ALA A 5 1.51 -13.68 -1.37
N LEU A 6 2.37 -13.62 -0.35
CA LEU A 6 3.83 -13.43 -0.55
C LEU A 6 4.48 -14.58 -1.32
N TYR A 7 3.89 -15.78 -1.24
CA TYR A 7 4.47 -17.00 -1.80
C TYR A 7 3.58 -17.65 -2.87
N ASN A 8 2.33 -17.19 -3.02
CA ASN A 8 1.36 -17.78 -3.93
C ASN A 8 0.52 -16.72 -4.64
N ALA A 9 0.89 -16.43 -5.89
CA ALA A 9 0.20 -15.46 -6.74
C ALA A 9 -1.27 -15.82 -7.03
N THR A 10 -1.70 -17.07 -6.86
CA THR A 10 -3.11 -17.45 -7.05
C THR A 10 -4.05 -16.83 -6.01
N LEU A 11 -3.52 -16.40 -4.87
CA LEU A 11 -4.28 -15.77 -3.78
C LEU A 11 -4.36 -14.25 -3.88
N THR A 12 -3.85 -13.67 -4.98
CA THR A 12 -3.76 -12.21 -5.17
C THR A 12 -5.12 -11.51 -5.03
N GLY A 13 -6.19 -12.08 -5.59
CA GLY A 13 -7.53 -11.48 -5.51
C GLY A 13 -8.08 -11.43 -4.09
N GLU A 14 -8.07 -12.56 -3.39
CA GLU A 14 -8.52 -12.62 -1.99
C GLU A 14 -7.70 -11.69 -1.08
N ALA A 15 -6.38 -11.66 -1.30
CA ALA A 15 -5.47 -10.80 -0.54
C ALA A 15 -5.75 -9.31 -0.80
N ALA A 16 -6.12 -8.95 -2.02
CA ALA A 16 -6.51 -7.58 -2.35
C ALA A 16 -7.77 -7.17 -1.58
N ASP A 17 -8.83 -8.01 -1.62
CA ASP A 17 -10.08 -7.74 -0.92
C ASP A 17 -9.86 -7.62 0.60
N THR A 18 -9.01 -8.48 1.16
CA THR A 18 -8.67 -8.45 2.58
C THR A 18 -7.90 -7.19 2.95
N LEU A 19 -6.87 -6.82 2.17
CA LEU A 19 -6.06 -5.63 2.47
C LEU A 19 -6.90 -4.34 2.42
N VAL A 20 -7.78 -4.22 1.43
CA VAL A 20 -8.73 -3.10 1.33
C VAL A 20 -9.70 -3.10 2.50
N GLY A 21 -10.29 -4.25 2.82
CA GLY A 21 -11.21 -4.37 3.96
C GLY A 21 -10.57 -3.92 5.28
N LEU A 22 -9.33 -4.33 5.52
CA LEU A 22 -8.55 -3.86 6.68
C LEU A 22 -8.31 -2.34 6.62
N ALA A 23 -7.83 -1.82 5.50
CA ALA A 23 -7.55 -0.39 5.34
C ALA A 23 -8.77 0.51 5.50
N LEU A 24 -9.96 0.03 5.17
CA LEU A 24 -11.20 0.80 5.27
C LEU A 24 -11.92 0.65 6.62
N HIS A 25 -11.74 -0.46 7.33
CA HIS A 25 -12.61 -0.79 8.48
C HIS A 25 -11.87 -1.19 9.75
N ASP A 26 -10.62 -1.64 9.68
CA ASP A 26 -9.88 -2.00 10.90
C ASP A 26 -9.43 -0.74 11.64
N GLU A 27 -9.51 -0.77 12.96
CA GLU A 27 -9.17 0.36 13.84
C GLU A 27 -7.71 0.29 14.34
N ASP A 28 -7.05 -0.86 14.19
CA ASP A 28 -5.62 -0.99 14.50
C ASP A 28 -4.76 -0.52 13.31
N GLN A 29 -4.54 0.80 13.23
CA GLN A 29 -3.72 1.42 12.19
C GLN A 29 -2.35 0.75 12.04
N ALA A 30 -1.65 0.49 13.14
CA ALA A 30 -0.29 -0.04 13.12
C ALA A 30 -0.26 -1.46 12.55
N PHE A 31 -1.26 -2.27 12.89
CA PHE A 31 -1.45 -3.59 12.30
C PHE A 31 -1.64 -3.51 10.79
N VAL A 32 -2.51 -2.61 10.28
CA VAL A 32 -2.74 -2.49 8.84
C VAL A 32 -1.50 -1.95 8.12
N GLU A 33 -0.81 -0.95 8.66
CA GLU A 33 0.44 -0.44 8.09
C GLU A 33 1.49 -1.55 7.95
N SER A 34 1.61 -2.43 8.96
CA SER A 34 2.56 -3.54 8.92
C SER A 34 2.31 -4.48 7.75
N TRP A 35 1.04 -4.72 7.37
CA TRP A 35 0.69 -5.53 6.21
C TRP A 35 1.00 -4.81 4.90
N CYS A 36 0.67 -3.52 4.78
CA CYS A 36 1.02 -2.73 3.61
C CYS A 36 2.53 -2.74 3.36
N ILE A 37 3.34 -2.52 4.40
CA ILE A 37 4.81 -2.54 4.33
C ILE A 37 5.32 -3.93 3.94
N ARG A 38 4.82 -4.98 4.60
CA ARG A 38 5.27 -6.35 4.36
C ARG A 38 4.98 -6.79 2.92
N LEU A 39 3.80 -6.49 2.40
CA LEU A 39 3.42 -6.82 1.03
C LEU A 39 4.17 -5.93 0.02
N GLY A 40 4.21 -4.62 0.25
CA GLY A 40 4.83 -3.65 -0.66
C GLY A 40 6.35 -3.85 -0.84
N ARG A 41 7.02 -4.46 0.12
CA ARG A 41 8.46 -4.83 0.02
C ARG A 41 8.71 -6.30 -0.32
N GLY A 42 7.78 -7.18 0.03
CA GLY A 42 7.98 -8.63 -0.05
C GLY A 42 7.57 -9.27 -1.36
N LEU A 43 6.80 -8.55 -2.20
CA LEU A 43 6.28 -9.08 -3.46
C LEU A 43 7.21 -8.80 -4.65
N THR A 44 7.13 -9.68 -5.65
CA THR A 44 7.87 -9.52 -6.91
C THR A 44 7.31 -8.37 -7.75
N PRO A 45 8.15 -7.73 -8.60
CA PRO A 45 7.71 -6.77 -9.61
C PRO A 45 6.50 -7.25 -10.41
N GLY A 46 5.60 -6.32 -10.74
CA GLY A 46 4.37 -6.58 -11.49
C GLY A 46 3.22 -7.20 -10.68
N SER A 47 3.41 -7.43 -9.38
CA SER A 47 2.29 -7.84 -8.52
C SER A 47 1.30 -6.69 -8.35
N PRO A 48 -0.01 -6.89 -8.61
CA PRO A 48 -1.01 -5.84 -8.44
C PRO A 48 -1.23 -5.48 -6.95
N LEU A 49 -0.69 -6.26 -6.01
CA LEU A 49 -0.74 -5.89 -4.59
C LEU A 49 0.27 -4.78 -4.24
N LEU A 50 1.26 -4.51 -5.08
CA LEU A 50 2.23 -3.41 -4.85
C LEU A 50 1.52 -2.05 -4.91
N GLY A 51 0.86 -1.73 -6.02
CA GLY A 51 0.10 -0.50 -6.16
C GLY A 51 -1.04 -0.40 -5.14
N LEU A 52 -1.68 -1.54 -4.84
CA LEU A 52 -2.74 -1.60 -3.83
C LEU A 52 -2.23 -1.33 -2.41
N ALA A 53 -1.05 -1.81 -2.03
CA ALA A 53 -0.47 -1.56 -0.72
C ALA A 53 -0.24 -0.06 -0.49
N ALA A 54 0.28 0.65 -1.49
CA ALA A 54 0.43 2.10 -1.43
C ALA A 54 -0.92 2.82 -1.32
N LEU A 55 -1.92 2.42 -2.10
CA LEU A 55 -3.28 2.97 -2.00
C LEU A 55 -3.90 2.73 -0.62
N CYS A 56 -3.70 1.56 -0.03
CA CYS A 56 -4.18 1.24 1.30
C CYS A 56 -3.52 2.13 2.37
N VAL A 57 -2.23 2.45 2.24
CA VAL A 57 -1.59 3.48 3.10
C VAL A 57 -2.25 4.85 2.89
N GLY A 58 -2.61 5.22 1.67
CA GLY A 58 -3.41 6.43 1.39
C GLY A 58 -4.77 6.44 2.09
N HIS A 59 -5.46 5.30 2.16
CA HIS A 59 -6.68 5.16 2.95
C HIS A 59 -6.44 5.34 4.46
N LEU A 60 -5.34 4.81 5.00
CA LEU A 60 -4.96 5.03 6.39
C LEU A 60 -4.66 6.51 6.66
N ALA A 61 -3.91 7.17 5.79
CA ALA A 61 -3.66 8.61 5.88
C ALA A 61 -4.97 9.40 5.90
N ARG A 62 -5.93 9.08 5.02
CA ARG A 62 -7.25 9.71 4.98
C ARG A 62 -8.07 9.49 6.25
N ARG A 63 -8.06 8.27 6.82
CA ARG A 63 -8.85 7.92 8.00
C ARG A 63 -8.25 8.48 9.29
N PHE A 64 -6.93 8.37 9.45
CA PHE A 64 -6.25 8.65 10.71
C PHE A 64 -5.52 10.00 10.73
N GLY A 65 -5.37 10.67 9.57
CA GLY A 65 -4.66 11.95 9.45
C GLY A 65 -3.14 11.84 9.64
N GLN A 66 -2.62 10.64 9.79
CA GLN A 66 -1.20 10.35 9.97
C GLN A 66 -0.88 8.95 9.44
N VAL A 67 0.39 8.72 9.11
CA VAL A 67 0.98 7.40 8.89
C VAL A 67 2.40 7.39 9.45
N SER A 68 2.95 6.21 9.73
CA SER A 68 4.37 6.10 10.12
C SER A 68 5.32 6.57 9.01
N ASP A 69 6.55 6.94 9.40
CA ASP A 69 7.60 7.30 8.43
C ASP A 69 7.93 6.15 7.49
N GLU A 70 7.85 4.91 7.98
CA GLU A 70 8.12 3.73 7.18
C GLU A 70 7.06 3.51 6.09
N ALA A 71 5.78 3.70 6.44
CA ALA A 71 4.69 3.66 5.49
C ALA A 71 4.78 4.80 4.46
N ALA A 72 5.18 6.01 4.89
CA ALA A 72 5.42 7.12 3.97
C ALA A 72 6.57 6.80 2.97
N LEU A 73 7.69 6.28 3.45
CA LEU A 73 8.82 5.87 2.59
C LEU A 73 8.42 4.77 1.61
N LEU A 74 7.61 3.80 2.05
CA LEU A 74 7.08 2.75 1.17
C LEU A 74 6.29 3.36 0.01
N VAL A 75 5.38 4.29 0.31
CA VAL A 75 4.52 4.90 -0.71
C VAL A 75 5.33 5.71 -1.72
N VAL A 76 6.35 6.44 -1.27
CA VAL A 76 7.28 7.15 -2.16
C VAL A 76 8.02 6.18 -3.09
N ASP A 77 8.56 5.09 -2.55
CA ASP A 77 9.25 4.07 -3.35
C ASP A 77 8.34 3.48 -4.43
N LEU A 78 7.14 3.03 -4.05
CA LEU A 78 6.18 2.42 -4.96
C LEU A 78 5.65 3.42 -5.99
N ALA A 79 5.41 4.68 -5.62
CA ALA A 79 4.98 5.71 -6.56
C ALA A 79 6.07 6.04 -7.58
N ASN A 80 7.35 6.09 -7.16
CA ASN A 80 8.49 6.28 -8.05
C ASN A 80 8.67 5.10 -9.01
N ARG A 81 8.56 3.87 -8.51
CA ARG A 81 8.58 2.66 -9.35
C ARG A 81 7.46 2.67 -10.36
N SER A 82 6.26 3.04 -9.95
CA SER A 82 5.12 3.13 -10.86
C SER A 82 5.28 4.22 -11.92
N LYS A 83 5.90 5.36 -11.58
CA LYS A 83 6.23 6.42 -12.56
C LYS A 83 7.27 5.95 -13.57
N ALA A 84 8.24 5.14 -13.13
CA ALA A 84 9.31 4.62 -13.98
C ALA A 84 8.82 3.47 -14.89
N ASP A 85 8.02 2.55 -14.34
CA ASP A 85 7.48 1.39 -15.04
C ASP A 85 6.09 0.99 -14.47
N PRO A 86 4.99 1.39 -15.15
CA PRO A 86 3.64 0.99 -14.77
C PRO A 86 3.37 -0.52 -14.83
N ALA A 87 4.21 -1.31 -15.51
CA ALA A 87 4.12 -2.77 -15.51
C ALA A 87 4.79 -3.40 -14.27
N ASP A 88 5.68 -2.68 -13.58
CA ASP A 88 6.21 -3.06 -12.27
C ASP A 88 5.21 -2.74 -11.15
N VAL A 89 4.77 -1.48 -11.07
CA VAL A 89 3.79 -1.02 -10.08
C VAL A 89 2.74 -0.17 -10.78
N ASP A 90 1.46 -0.49 -10.61
CA ASP A 90 0.39 0.26 -11.24
C ASP A 90 0.13 1.63 -10.59
N ALA A 91 -0.68 2.46 -11.26
CA ALA A 91 -0.88 3.87 -10.94
C ALA A 91 -1.52 4.14 -9.58
N ARG A 92 -2.12 3.13 -8.92
CA ARG A 92 -2.67 3.28 -7.56
C ARG A 92 -1.61 3.69 -6.55
N ALA A 93 -0.33 3.42 -6.84
CA ALA A 93 0.76 3.89 -6.00
C ALA A 93 0.89 5.42 -6.00
N GLN A 94 0.63 6.10 -7.11
CA GLN A 94 0.59 7.56 -7.12
C GLN A 94 -0.60 8.09 -6.34
N ASP A 95 -1.79 7.51 -6.52
CA ASP A 95 -2.99 7.92 -5.77
C ASP A 95 -2.76 7.78 -4.25
N GLY A 96 -2.13 6.68 -3.83
CA GLY A 96 -1.74 6.48 -2.43
C GLY A 96 -0.75 7.54 -1.92
N MET A 97 0.20 7.98 -2.75
CA MET A 97 1.14 9.05 -2.40
C MET A 97 0.45 10.40 -2.27
N ASP A 98 -0.42 10.73 -3.21
CA ASP A 98 -1.18 11.98 -3.19
C ASP A 98 -2.07 12.05 -1.95
N ASP A 99 -2.71 10.93 -1.57
CA ASP A 99 -3.47 10.82 -0.33
C ASP A 99 -2.61 11.05 0.91
N VAL A 100 -1.43 10.42 1.00
CA VAL A 100 -0.55 10.61 2.14
C VAL A 100 -0.12 12.08 2.25
N VAL A 101 0.30 12.70 1.16
CA VAL A 101 0.69 14.13 1.14
C VAL A 101 -0.48 15.00 1.58
N PHE A 102 -1.66 14.80 1.01
CA PHE A 102 -2.82 15.64 1.25
C PHE A 102 -3.35 15.52 2.69
N PHE A 103 -3.53 14.29 3.19
CA PHE A 103 -4.22 14.06 4.47
C PHE A 103 -3.28 14.14 5.69
N THR A 104 -1.97 13.98 5.51
CA THR A 104 -1.00 14.11 6.62
C THR A 104 -0.25 15.44 6.63
N GLY A 105 -0.33 16.22 5.55
CA GLY A 105 0.45 17.45 5.38
C GLY A 105 1.96 17.23 5.24
N ARG A 106 2.40 15.99 5.00
CA ARG A 106 3.81 15.64 4.75
C ARG A 106 4.26 16.22 3.41
N ASN A 107 5.51 16.67 3.36
CA ASN A 107 6.22 16.98 2.13
C ASN A 107 7.13 15.79 1.80
N LEU A 108 6.74 14.99 0.80
CA LEU A 108 7.35 13.71 0.44
C LEU A 108 8.08 13.77 -0.91
#